data_AF-A0A963LX22-F1
#
_entry.id   AF-A0A963LX22-F1
#
_cell.length_a   1.000
_cell.length_b   1.000
_cell.length_c   1.000
_cell.angle_alpha   90.00
_cell.angle_beta   90.00
_cell.angle_gamma   90.00
#
_symmetry.space_group_name_H-M   'P 1'
#
loop_
_entity.id
_entity.type
_entity.pdbx_description
1 polymer ?
#
loop_
_entity_poly.entity_id
_entity_poly.type
_entity_poly.pdbx_seq_one_letter_code
_entity_poly.pdbx_strand_id
1 'polypeptide(L)' 'MTRHAFICDAIRTPFGRYGGALSSVRTDDLGAIPIKALMARNAKVDWQAVTDV' A
#
# COMPACT_ATOMS: atom_id res chain seq x y z
N MET A 1 15.48 -25.44 5.90
CA MET A 1 14.45 -25.40 4.86
C MET A 1 14.37 -23.99 4.30
N THR A 2 14.58 -23.82 3.00
CA THR A 2 14.42 -22.53 2.32
C THR A 2 12.94 -22.33 2.02
N ARG A 3 12.35 -21.23 2.47
CA ARG A 3 10.99 -20.82 2.06
C ARG A 3 11.11 -19.97 0.80
N HIS A 4 10.22 -20.19 -0.16
CA HIS A 4 10.09 -19.30 -1.32
C HIS A 4 9.33 -18.04 -0.92
N ALA A 5 9.76 -16.90 -1.44
CA ALA A 5 9.10 -15.61 -1.28
C ALA A 5 8.47 -15.19 -2.60
N PHE A 6 7.27 -14.61 -2.53
CA PHE A 6 6.49 -14.21 -3.68
C PHE A 6 6.00 -12.78 -3.50
N ILE A 7 5.98 -12.02 -4.60
CA ILE A 7 5.24 -10.76 -4.68
C ILE A 7 3.84 -11.12 -5.16
N CYS A 8 2.86 -11.09 -4.26
CA CYS A 8 1.48 -11.47 -4.59
C CYS A 8 0.72 -10.36 -5.33
N ASP A 9 1.00 -9.09 -4.99
CA ASP A 9 0.32 -7.94 -5.55
C ASP A 9 1.11 -6.64 -5.27
N ALA A 10 0.88 -5.58 -6.06
CA ALA A 10 1.48 -4.26 -5.87
C ALA A 10 0.54 -3.12 -6.31
N ILE A 11 0.55 -2.01 -5.57
CA ILE A 11 -0.17 -0.77 -5.90
C ILE A 11 0.57 0.43 -5.30
N ARG A 12 0.37 1.61 -5.88
CA ARG A 12 0.98 2.86 -5.44
C ARG A 12 0.05 4.04 -5.68
N THR A 13 0.36 5.16 -5.03
CA THR A 13 -0.22 6.46 -5.40
C THR A 13 0.36 6.95 -6.74
N PRO A 14 -0.27 7.96 -7.38
CA PRO A 14 0.37 8.75 -8.42
C PRO A 14 1.63 9.44 -7.90
N PHE A 15 2.54 9.79 -8.82
CA PHE A 15 3.71 10.61 -8.49
C PHE A 15 3.33 12.09 -8.51
N GLY A 16 3.48 12.76 -7.36
CA GLY A 16 3.26 14.19 -7.24
C GLY A 16 4.46 15.00 -7.72
N ARG A 17 4.21 16.15 -8.33
CA ARG A 17 5.24 17.18 -8.56
C ARG A 17 5.56 17.90 -7.26
N TYR A 18 6.80 18.35 -7.08
CA TYR A 18 7.18 19.24 -5.98
C TYR A 18 6.29 20.50 -5.96
N GLY A 19 5.69 20.81 -4.81
CA GLY A 19 4.71 21.90 -4.66
C GLY A 19 3.39 21.69 -5.44
N GLY A 20 3.12 20.47 -5.93
CA GLY A 20 1.96 20.15 -6.77
C GLY A 20 0.75 19.64 -5.98
N ALA A 21 -0.13 18.88 -6.67
CA ALA A 21 -1.42 18.44 -6.14
C ALA A 21 -1.37 17.58 -4.87
N LEU A 22 -0.25 16.92 -4.58
CA LEU A 22 -0.07 16.13 -3.35
C LEU A 22 0.67 16.89 -2.24
N SER A 23 1.08 18.15 -2.46
CA SER A 23 1.92 18.90 -1.52
C SER A 23 1.26 19.19 -0.17
N SER A 24 -0.07 19.24 -0.14
CA SER A 24 -0.84 19.43 1.10
C SER A 24 -1.23 18.13 1.78
N VAL A 25 -0.91 16.96 1.19
CA VAL A 25 -1.26 15.66 1.77
C VAL A 25 -0.16 15.25 2.74
N ARG A 26 -0.54 14.93 3.98
CA ARG A 26 0.42 14.40 4.96
C ARG A 26 0.95 13.05 4.47
N THR A 27 2.24 12.80 4.67
CA THR A 27 2.91 11.63 4.09
C THR A 27 2.32 10.29 4.55
N ASP A 28 1.85 10.19 5.79
CA ASP A 28 1.21 8.98 6.31
C ASP A 28 -0.22 8.80 5.80
N ASP A 29 -1.00 9.88 5.64
CA ASP A 29 -2.28 9.83 4.91
C ASP A 29 -2.06 9.35 3.47
N LEU A 30 -1.01 9.84 2.80
CA LEU A 30 -0.62 9.39 1.47
C LEU A 30 -0.22 7.90 1.47
N GLY A 31 0.48 7.44 2.50
CA GLY A 31 0.89 6.04 2.70
C GLY A 31 -0.27 5.09 2.99
N ALA A 32 -1.34 5.56 3.64
CA ALA A 32 -2.53 4.76 3.92
C ALA A 32 -3.37 4.44 2.67
N ILE A 33 -3.33 5.31 1.65
CA ILE A 33 -4.09 5.14 0.40
C ILE A 33 -3.81 3.80 -0.30
N PRO A 34 -2.56 3.42 -0.62
CA PRO A 34 -2.27 2.16 -1.29
C PRO A 34 -2.63 0.94 -0.43
N ILE A 35 -2.47 1.00 0.90
CA ILE A 35 -2.88 -0.08 1.81
C ILE A 35 -4.39 -0.29 1.72
N LYS A 36 -5.18 0.78 1.85
CA LYS A 36 -6.64 0.71 1.75
C LYS A 36 -7.10 0.19 0.38
N ALA A 37 -6.45 0.61 -0.69
CA ALA A 37 -6.75 0.13 -2.03
C ALA A 37 -6.40 -1.36 -2.22
N LEU A 38 -5.28 -1.82 -1.66
CA LEU A 38 -4.85 -3.21 -1.70
C LEU A 38 -5.83 -4.12 -0.93
N MET A 39 -6.29 -3.67 0.25
CA MET A 39 -7.30 -4.35 1.05
C MET A 39 -8.63 -4.48 0.31
N ALA A 40 -9.09 -3.40 -0.33
CA ALA A 40 -10.32 -3.40 -1.11
C ALA A 40 -10.23 -4.34 -2.33
N ARG A 41 -9.09 -4.36 -3.03
CA ARG A 41 -8.86 -5.23 -4.19
C ARG A 41 -8.82 -6.72 -3.82
N ASN A 42 -8.30 -7.04 -2.63
CA ASN A 42 -8.14 -8.41 -2.16
C ASN A 42 -9.01 -8.68 -0.92
N ALA A 43 -10.34 -8.51 -1.07
CA ALA A 43 -11.30 -8.63 0.03
C ALA A 43 -11.36 -10.02 0.71
N LYS A 44 -10.77 -11.05 0.10
CA LYS A 44 -10.71 -12.42 0.63
C LYS A 44 -9.44 -12.72 1.44
N VAL A 45 -8.47 -11.80 1.46
CA VAL A 45 -7.25 -11.96 2.24
C VAL A 45 -7.57 -11.75 3.73
N ASP A 46 -7.01 -12.61 4.59
CA ASP A 46 -7.01 -12.37 6.03
C ASP A 46 -5.97 -11.30 6.36
N TRP A 47 -6.44 -10.06 6.49
CA TRP A 47 -5.60 -8.91 6.81
C TRP A 47 -5.12 -8.90 8.27
N GLN A 48 -5.70 -9.73 9.15
CA GLN A 48 -5.19 -9.91 10.52
C GLN A 48 -3.93 -10.79 10.55
N ALA A 49 -3.65 -11.55 9.49
CA ALA A 49 -2.45 -12.36 9.37
C ALA A 49 -1.19 -11.57 8.94
N VAL A 50 -1.31 -10.26 8.68
CA VAL A 50 -0.15 -9.40 8.37
C VAL A 50 0.69 -9.22 9.63
N THR A 51 1.95 -9.62 9.57
CA THR A 51 2.85 -9.60 10.72
C THR A 51 3.78 -8.40 10.77
N ASP A 52 3.96 -7.68 9.65
CA ASP A 52 4.91 -6.57 9.52
C ASP A 52 4.49 -5.59 8.41
N VAL A 53 4.86 -4.30 8.55
CA VAL A 53 4.57 -3.20 7.61
C VAL A 53 5.76 -2.25 7.48
#